data_AF-N1QRL3-F1
#
_entry.id   AF-N1QRL3-F1
#
_cell.length_a   1.000
_cell.length_b   1.000
_cell.length_c   1.000
_cell.angle_alpha   90.00
_cell.angle_beta   90.00
_cell.angle_gamma   90.00
#
_symmetry.space_group_name_H-M   'P 1'
#
loop_
_entity.id
_entity.type
_entity.pdbx_description
1 polymer ?
#
loop_
_entity_poly.entity_id
_entity_poly.type
_entity_poly.pdbx_seq_one_letter_code
_entity_poly.pdbx_strand_id
1 'polypeptide(L)'
;MALLAFGFFNRGLLPGLCFGAGLGITLFGMAYMFVHDGLVHRRFPVGPIENVPYFRRVAAAHQIHHMDKFDSVPYGLFLGPKELEEVGGTEELEKEVQRRIKRRQKSDAMQ
;
A
#
# COMPACT_ATOMS: atom_id res chain seq x y z
N MET A 1 19.29 3.13 8.48
CA MET A 1 19.71 3.31 9.89
C MET A 1 20.90 4.24 10.06
N ALA A 2 21.91 4.24 9.17
CA ALA A 2 23.05 5.14 9.26
C ALA A 2 22.69 6.64 9.36
N LEU A 3 21.71 7.11 8.57
CA LEU A 3 21.25 8.51 8.61
C LEU A 3 20.58 8.90 9.93
N LEU A 4 19.80 8.00 10.53
CA LEU A 4 19.19 8.19 11.85
C LEU A 4 20.26 8.28 12.95
N ALA A 5 21.21 7.33 12.95
CA ALA A 5 22.30 7.32 13.92
C ALA A 5 23.17 8.57 13.79
N PHE A 6 23.58 8.93 12.57
CA PHE A 6 24.36 10.14 12.32
C PHE A 6 23.62 11.40 12.79
N GLY A 7 22.33 11.51 12.48
CA GLY A 7 21.53 12.67 12.86
C GLY A 7 21.19 12.75 14.35
N PHE A 8 21.16 11.63 15.08
CA PHE A 8 20.92 11.59 16.52
C PHE A 8 22.18 11.92 17.33
N PHE A 9 23.35 11.39 16.92
CA PHE A 9 24.60 11.56 17.67
C PHE A 9 25.35 12.86 17.34
N ASN A 10 24.98 13.59 16.29
CA ASN A 10 25.63 14.84 15.91
C ASN A 10 24.64 16.01 16.04
N ARG A 11 25.10 17.14 16.60
CA ARG A 11 24.29 18.36 16.71
C ARG A 11 24.55 19.30 15.53
N GLY A 12 23.48 19.86 14.98
CA GLY A 12 23.53 20.84 13.89
C GLY A 12 22.42 20.64 12.88
N LEU A 13 22.30 21.58 11.95
CA LEU A 13 21.24 21.57 10.93
C LEU A 13 21.38 20.37 9.97
N LEU A 14 22.59 20.11 9.47
CA LEU A 14 22.85 18.99 8.55
C LEU A 14 22.57 17.62 9.20
N PRO A 15 23.07 17.30 10.41
CA PRO A 15 22.66 16.11 11.14
C PRO A 15 21.15 16.02 11.35
N GLY A 16 20.47 17.12 11.71
CA GLY A 16 19.01 17.14 11.87
C GLY A 16 18.26 16.78 10.58
N LEU A 17 18.73 17.27 9.43
CA LEU A 17 18.19 16.90 8.11
C LEU A 17 18.43 15.42 7.80
N CYS A 18 19.62 14.89 8.11
CA CYS A 18 19.91 13.46 7.96
C CYS A 18 19.01 12.60 8.86
N PHE A 19 18.76 13.02 10.10
CA PHE A 19 17.81 12.35 10.99
C PHE A 19 16.41 12.32 10.37
N GLY A 20 15.92 13.48 9.91
CA GLY A 20 14.60 13.60 9.27
C GLY A 20 14.47 12.71 8.03
N ALA A 21 15.48 12.72 7.14
CA ALA A 21 15.49 11.85 5.96
C ALA A 21 15.52 10.36 6.33
N GLY A 22 16.36 9.98 7.29
CA GLY A 22 16.45 8.61 7.77
C GLY A 22 15.14 8.13 8.41
N LEU A 23 14.47 9.01 9.16
CA LEU A 23 13.16 8.75 9.76
C LEU A 23 12.09 8.58 8.67
N GLY A 24 12.06 9.50 7.70
CA GLY A 24 11.13 9.45 6.57
C GLY A 24 11.26 8.16 5.77
N ILE A 25 12.47 7.76 5.39
CA ILE A 25 12.72 6.51 4.66
C ILE A 25 12.26 5.29 5.48
N THR A 26 12.54 5.29 6.79
CA THR A 26 12.18 4.17 7.68
C THR A 26 10.66 4.04 7.82
N LEU A 27 9.96 5.15 8.07
CA LEU A 27 8.51 5.17 8.18
C LEU A 27 7.84 4.80 6.86
N PHE A 28 8.35 5.32 5.73
CA PHE A 28 7.86 4.97 4.42
C PHE A 28 8.04 3.47 4.12
N GLY A 29 9.23 2.92 4.39
CA GLY A 29 9.49 1.49 4.21
C GLY A 29 8.60 0.60 5.08
N MET A 30 8.39 1.00 6.34
CA MET A 30 7.47 0.31 7.24
C MET A 30 6.03 0.34 6.71
N ALA A 31 5.53 1.51 6.32
CA ALA A 31 4.20 1.64 5.72
C ALA A 31 4.05 0.80 4.44
N TYR A 32 5.07 0.79 3.59
CA TYR A 32 5.10 -0.04 2.39
C TYR A 32 4.98 -1.52 2.73
N MET A 33 5.73 -2.03 3.71
CA MET A 33 5.62 -3.42 4.15
C MET A 33 4.21 -3.76 4.67
N PHE A 34 3.59 -2.90 5.47
CA PHE A 34 2.22 -3.14 5.93
C PHE A 34 1.21 -3.18 4.78
N VAL A 35 1.33 -2.29 3.80
CA VAL A 35 0.39 -2.25 2.67
C VAL A 35 0.66 -3.37 1.67
N HIS A 36 1.88 -3.54 1.21
CA HIS A 36 2.24 -4.55 0.22
C HIS A 36 2.17 -5.97 0.82
N ASP A 37 2.93 -6.25 1.87
CA ASP A 37 3.05 -7.60 2.40
C ASP A 37 1.86 -8.00 3.28
N GLY A 38 1.39 -7.06 4.09
CA GLY A 38 0.25 -7.28 4.99
C GLY A 38 -1.10 -7.20 4.26
N LEU A 39 -1.42 -6.05 3.67
CA LEU A 39 -2.77 -5.79 3.16
C LEU A 39 -3.02 -6.40 1.78
N VAL A 40 -2.01 -6.38 0.91
CA VAL A 40 -2.11 -6.87 -0.46
C VAL A 40 -1.82 -8.37 -0.55
N HIS A 41 -0.68 -8.82 -0.01
CA HIS A 41 -0.27 -10.24 -0.03
C HIS A 41 -0.78 -11.07 1.14
N ARG A 42 -1.41 -10.45 2.16
CA ARG A 42 -1.95 -11.16 3.35
C ARG A 42 -0.93 -12.04 4.09
N ARG A 43 0.35 -11.65 4.09
CA ARG A 43 1.42 -12.38 4.81
C ARG A 43 1.25 -12.34 6.33
N PHE A 44 0.62 -11.29 6.85
CA PHE A 44 0.33 -11.12 8.28
C PHE A 44 -0.91 -10.22 8.47
N PRO A 45 -1.63 -10.33 9.60
CA PRO A 45 -2.81 -9.52 9.87
C PRO A 45 -2.43 -8.04 10.07
N VAL A 46 -3.10 -7.15 9.34
CA VAL A 46 -2.91 -5.67 9.44
C VAL A 46 -4.00 -4.97 10.26
N GLY A 47 -4.86 -5.75 10.92
CA GLY A 47 -5.94 -5.23 11.75
C GLY A 47 -6.93 -4.35 10.96
N PRO A 48 -7.53 -3.32 11.58
CA PRO A 48 -8.60 -2.50 10.99
C PRO A 48 -8.21 -1.74 9.72
N ILE A 49 -6.90 -1.62 9.42
CA ILE A 49 -6.37 -0.86 8.28
C ILE A 49 -6.88 -1.45 6.94
N GLU A 50 -7.13 -2.76 6.87
CA GLU A 50 -7.69 -3.41 5.69
C GLU A 50 -9.12 -2.95 5.34
N ASN A 51 -9.82 -2.32 6.29
CA ASN A 51 -11.18 -1.84 6.11
C ASN A 51 -11.27 -0.42 5.55
N VAL A 52 -10.15 0.29 5.46
CA VAL A 52 -10.10 1.63 4.89
C VAL A 52 -10.41 1.56 3.38
N PRO A 53 -11.38 2.32 2.87
CA PRO A 53 -11.80 2.24 1.46
C PRO A 53 -10.66 2.43 0.45
N TYR A 54 -9.74 3.34 0.75
CA TYR A 54 -8.59 3.62 -0.12
C TYR A 54 -7.64 2.41 -0.22
N PHE A 55 -7.24 1.81 0.91
CA PHE A 55 -6.34 0.65 0.86
C PHE A 55 -7.00 -0.57 0.21
N ARG A 56 -8.32 -0.71 0.33
CA ARG A 56 -9.07 -1.73 -0.40
C ARG A 56 -9.00 -1.53 -1.92
N ARG A 57 -9.06 -0.28 -2.40
CA ARG A 57 -8.85 0.07 -3.81
C ARG A 57 -7.42 -0.23 -4.26
N VAL A 58 -6.43 0.15 -3.47
CA VAL A 58 -5.01 -0.17 -3.74
C VAL A 58 -4.81 -1.67 -3.91
N ALA A 59 -5.38 -2.48 -3.02
CA ALA A 59 -5.26 -3.94 -3.13
C ALA A 59 -6.00 -4.53 -4.32
N ALA A 60 -7.14 -3.96 -4.71
CA ALA A 60 -7.84 -4.35 -5.92
C ALA A 60 -7.01 -4.01 -7.17
N ALA A 61 -6.46 -2.80 -7.25
CA ALA A 61 -5.59 -2.37 -8.35
C ALA A 61 -4.36 -3.27 -8.49
N HIS A 62 -3.69 -3.62 -7.39
CA HIS A 62 -2.56 -4.54 -7.40
C HIS A 62 -2.94 -5.97 -7.81
N GLN A 63 -4.15 -6.43 -7.47
CA GLN A 63 -4.61 -7.73 -7.97
C GLN A 63 -4.83 -7.70 -9.48
N ILE A 64 -5.34 -6.59 -10.02
CA ILE A 64 -5.53 -6.40 -11.46
C ILE A 64 -4.18 -6.38 -12.20
N HIS A 65 -3.15 -5.76 -11.61
CA HIS A 65 -1.76 -5.84 -12.10
C HIS A 65 -1.31 -7.31 -12.28
N HIS A 66 -1.48 -8.13 -11.25
CA HIS A 66 -1.12 -9.55 -11.29
C HIS A 66 -2.00 -10.42 -12.21
N MET A 67 -3.10 -9.88 -12.74
CA MET A 67 -3.92 -10.55 -13.74
C MET A 67 -3.47 -10.22 -15.18
N ASP A 68 -2.37 -9.48 -15.34
CA ASP A 68 -1.81 -9.02 -16.62
C ASP A 68 -2.86 -8.30 -17.50
N LYS A 69 -3.82 -7.62 -16.87
CA LYS A 69 -4.82 -6.78 -17.55
C LYS A 69 -4.25 -5.38 -17.78
N PHE A 70 -4.73 -4.70 -18.81
CA PHE A 70 -4.34 -3.32 -19.14
C PHE A 70 -2.82 -3.14 -19.27
N ASP A 71 -2.15 -4.10 -19.94
CA ASP A 71 -0.69 -4.11 -20.10
C ASP A 71 0.08 -4.06 -18.77
N SER A 72 -0.51 -4.66 -17.73
CA SER A 72 0.02 -4.67 -16.36
C SER A 72 0.15 -3.27 -15.73
N VAL A 73 -0.57 -2.26 -16.22
CA VAL A 73 -0.65 -0.93 -15.59
C VAL A 73 -1.77 -1.00 -14.55
N PRO A 74 -1.46 -1.33 -13.27
CA PRO A 74 -0.70 -0.39 -12.44
C PRO A 74 0.64 -0.91 -11.86
N TYR A 75 1.67 -0.06 -11.90
CA TYR A 75 3.01 -0.32 -11.34
C TYR A 75 3.21 0.29 -9.95
N GLY A 76 2.52 1.40 -9.65
CA GLY A 76 2.63 2.09 -8.37
C GLY A 76 1.74 1.48 -7.29
N LEU A 77 2.31 1.08 -6.14
CA LEU A 77 1.52 0.51 -5.04
C LEU A 77 0.38 1.43 -4.60
N PHE A 78 0.67 2.70 -4.31
CA PHE A 78 -0.34 3.66 -3.84
C PHE A 78 -1.07 4.38 -4.98
N LEU A 79 -0.44 4.51 -6.13
CA LEU A 79 -1.00 5.21 -7.28
C LEU A 79 -1.81 4.29 -8.20
N GLY A 80 -1.83 2.97 -7.95
CA GLY A 80 -2.47 2.01 -8.82
C GLY A 80 -3.94 2.30 -9.15
N PRO A 81 -4.79 2.77 -8.22
CA PRO A 81 -6.15 3.19 -8.56
C PRO A 81 -6.20 4.32 -9.61
N LYS A 82 -5.25 5.27 -9.54
CA LYS A 82 -5.16 6.41 -10.47
C LYS A 82 -4.58 5.97 -11.81
N GLU A 83 -3.53 5.17 -11.81
CA GLU A 83 -2.93 4.61 -13.04
C GLU A 83 -3.98 3.77 -13.81
N LEU A 84 -4.78 2.99 -13.09
CA LEU A 84 -5.84 2.19 -13.67
C LEU A 84 -6.99 3.06 -14.22
N GLU A 85 -7.27 4.20 -13.60
CA GLU A 85 -8.22 5.20 -14.11
C GLU A 85 -7.72 5.83 -15.42
N GLU A 86 -6.43 6.16 -15.51
CA GLU A 86 -5.79 6.75 -16.69
C GLU A 86 -5.82 5.81 -17.92
N VAL A 87 -5.82 4.48 -17.71
CA VAL A 87 -5.94 3.47 -18.78
C VAL A 87 -7.38 2.99 -19.01
N GLY A 88 -8.37 3.59 -18.35
CA GLY A 88 -9.79 3.26 -18.53
C GLY A 88 -10.26 1.98 -17.81
N GLY A 89 -9.50 1.48 -16.83
CA GLY A 89 -9.80 0.27 -16.05
C GLY A 89 -10.68 0.49 -14.82
N THR A 90 -11.38 1.62 -14.71
CA THR A 90 -12.22 1.97 -13.54
C THR A 90 -13.32 0.95 -13.26
N GLU A 91 -13.98 0.44 -14.30
CA GLU A 91 -15.04 -0.57 -14.15
C GLU A 91 -14.50 -1.89 -13.59
N GLU A 92 -13.32 -2.32 -14.05
CA GLU A 92 -12.66 -3.52 -13.54
C GLU A 92 -12.21 -3.34 -12.08
N LEU A 93 -11.71 -2.15 -11.75
CA LEU A 93 -11.36 -1.77 -10.37
C LEU A 93 -12.57 -1.89 -9.45
N GLU A 94 -13.70 -1.30 -9.82
CA GLU A 94 -14.92 -1.35 -9.04
C GLU A 94 -15.44 -2.78 -8.87
N LYS A 95 -15.44 -3.58 -9.95
CA LYS A 95 -15.79 -5.00 -9.91
C LYS A 95 -14.94 -5.76 -8.90
N GLU A 96 -13.62 -5.55 -8.91
CA GLU A 96 -12.73 -6.27 -7.99
C GLU A 96 -12.87 -5.77 -6.53
N VAL A 97 -13.07 -4.46 -6.32
CA VAL A 97 -13.39 -3.91 -4.99
C VAL A 97 -14.67 -4.56 -4.44
N GLN A 98 -15.74 -4.65 -5.23
CA GLN A 98 -16.99 -5.28 -4.80
C GLN A 98 -16.82 -6.77 -4.51
N ARG A 99 -16.05 -7.50 -5.33
CA ARG A 99 -15.69 -8.90 -5.06
C ARG A 99 -14.96 -9.06 -3.73
N ARG A 100 -14.03 -8.16 -3.41
CA ARG A 100 -13.30 -8.16 -2.13
C ARG A 100 -14.22 -7.90 -0.94
N ILE A 101 -15.15 -6.93 -1.06
CA ILE A 101 -16.16 -6.65 -0.02
C ILE A 101 -17.02 -7.88 0.24
N LYS A 102 -17.59 -8.48 -0.82
CA LYS A 102 -18.43 -9.68 -0.69
C LYS A 102 -17.68 -10.86 -0.09
N ARG A 103 -16.44 -11.11 -0.54
CA ARG A 103 -15.57 -12.16 0.04
C ARG A 103 -15.35 -11.95 1.53
N ARG A 104 -15.16 -10.70 1.97
CA ARG A 104 -14.98 -10.38 3.37
C ARG A 104 -16.26 -10.55 4.19
N GLN A 105 -17.38 -10.00 3.74
CA GLN A 105 -18.68 -10.16 4.41
C GLN A 105 -19.03 -11.65 4.62
N LYS A 106 -18.74 -12.49 3.63
CA LYS A 106 -18.93 -13.95 3.77
C LYS A 106 -18.00 -14.56 4.82
N SER A 107 -16.75 -14.10 4.91
CA SER A 107 -15.79 -14.56 5.91
C SER A 107 -16.21 -14.16 7.33
N ASP A 108 -16.67 -12.92 7.50
CA ASP A 108 -17.10 -12.39 8.80
C ASP A 108 -18.40 -13.07 9.28
N ALA A 109 -19.31 -13.42 8.36
CA ALA A 109 -20.56 -14.13 8.68
C ALA A 109 -20.37 -15.61 9.05
N MET A 110 -19.17 -16.17 8.85
CA MET A 110 -18.84 -17.57 9.16
C MET A 110 -17.96 -17.72 10.41
N GLN A 111 -17.57 -16.61 11.03
CA GLN A 111 -16.95 -16.57 12.37
C GLN A 111 -18.01 -16.42 13.45
#